data_AF-A0A538GTW8-F1
#
_entry.id   AF-A0A538GTW8-F1
#
_cell.length_a   1.000
_cell.length_b   1.000
_cell.length_c   1.000
_cell.angle_alpha   90.00
_cell.angle_beta   90.00
_cell.angle_gamma   90.00
#
_symmetry.space_group_name_H-M   'P 1'
#
loop_
_entity.id
_entity.type
_entity.pdbx_description
1 polymer ?
#
loop_
_entity_poly.entity_id
_entity_poly.type
_entity_poly.pdbx_seq_one_letter_code
_entity_poly.pdbx_strand_id
1 'polypeptide(L)'
;MPPYEARIGRGIHPLERRRRPADREDVRARLRSERGFGLIELLIAMVMLNVGILAIAASFNAGIVSLNRSSKISTALTLADSQMELYRALTWSAIALDPATIPSTTPYTTDTAYSSTQVTASPCASTQANACNASRVVTGPDRKSYRVDSYIVLSTSTTTPPTPANGRALRIVTVVVRDGKNLNERPLARLSSTFDSSTAGG
;
A
#
# COMPACT_ATOMS: atom_id res chain seq x y z
N MET A 1 8.26 124.07 12.36
CA MET A 1 9.00 122.93 12.91
C MET A 1 7.98 121.84 13.18
N PRO A 2 7.93 120.74 12.40
CA PRO A 2 6.86 119.73 12.48
C PRO A 2 7.16 118.74 13.62
N PRO A 3 6.23 117.81 13.97
CA PRO A 3 6.47 116.46 13.46
C PRO A 3 5.21 115.59 13.20
N TYR A 4 5.44 114.57 12.35
CA TYR A 4 4.77 113.28 12.05
C TYR A 4 3.27 113.04 12.30
N GLU A 5 2.59 112.45 11.31
CA GLU A 5 1.70 111.30 11.53
C GLU A 5 1.44 110.46 10.26
N ALA A 6 1.06 109.21 10.49
CA ALA A 6 1.37 108.02 9.72
C ALA A 6 0.57 107.82 8.41
N ARG A 7 1.23 107.30 7.37
CA ARG A 7 0.53 106.66 6.24
C ARG A 7 0.14 105.23 6.62
N ILE A 8 -1.17 105.05 6.79
CA ILE A 8 -1.87 103.80 7.09
C ILE A 8 -1.74 102.82 5.91
N GLY A 9 -1.48 101.56 6.25
CA GLY A 9 -1.17 100.46 5.34
C GLY A 9 -2.29 100.07 4.38
N ARG A 10 -1.86 99.67 3.18
CA ARG A 10 -2.69 99.10 2.11
C ARG A 10 -3.10 97.67 2.50
N GLY A 11 -4.41 97.43 2.56
CA GLY A 11 -4.99 96.14 2.95
C GLY A 11 -4.46 94.95 2.14
N ILE A 12 -4.11 93.90 2.87
CA ILE A 12 -3.82 92.56 2.38
C ILE A 12 -5.13 91.90 1.91
N HIS A 13 -5.20 91.52 0.64
CA HIS A 13 -6.30 90.70 0.11
C HIS A 13 -6.25 89.29 0.71
N PRO A 14 -7.41 88.65 0.98
CA PRO A 14 -7.46 87.30 1.52
C PRO A 14 -6.94 86.29 0.47
N LEU A 15 -5.91 85.53 0.84
CA LEU A 15 -5.38 84.39 0.07
C LEU A 15 -6.27 83.14 0.27
N GLU A 16 -7.58 83.27 0.06
CA GLU A 16 -8.46 82.12 0.13
C GLU A 16 -8.37 81.31 -1.16
N ARG A 17 -7.30 80.52 -1.23
CA ARG A 17 -7.06 79.55 -2.29
C ARG A 17 -8.11 78.46 -2.15
N ARG A 18 -9.22 78.59 -2.90
CA ARG A 18 -10.24 77.55 -3.11
C ARG A 18 -9.57 76.17 -3.14
N ARG A 19 -9.73 75.38 -2.08
CA ARG A 19 -9.34 73.97 -2.06
C ARG A 19 -10.23 73.28 -3.10
N ARG A 20 -9.67 72.92 -4.25
CA ARG A 20 -10.32 72.05 -5.21
C ARG A 20 -10.68 70.74 -4.48
N PRO A 21 -11.89 70.18 -4.68
CA PRO A 21 -12.21 68.87 -4.10
C PRO A 21 -11.16 67.85 -4.54
N ALA A 22 -10.76 66.96 -3.63
CA ALA A 22 -9.83 65.89 -3.95
C ALA A 22 -10.36 65.13 -5.18
N ASP A 23 -9.55 65.07 -6.24
CA ASP A 23 -9.93 64.49 -7.52
C ASP A 23 -10.20 63.00 -7.35
N ARG A 24 -11.47 62.65 -7.20
CA ARG A 24 -11.92 61.28 -6.94
C ARG A 24 -11.67 60.37 -8.14
N GLU A 25 -11.59 60.93 -9.35
CA GLU A 25 -11.31 60.15 -10.54
C GLU A 25 -9.83 59.78 -10.62
N ASP A 26 -8.94 60.72 -10.30
CA ASP A 26 -7.50 60.47 -10.29
C ASP A 26 -7.09 59.50 -9.16
N VAL A 27 -7.75 59.59 -7.99
CA VAL A 27 -7.59 58.61 -6.90
C VAL A 27 -8.11 57.22 -7.31
N ARG A 28 -9.25 57.14 -8.02
CA ARG A 28 -9.77 55.86 -8.54
C ARG A 28 -8.88 55.27 -9.65
N ALA A 29 -8.31 56.10 -10.51
CA ALA A 29 -7.39 55.69 -11.56
C ALA A 29 -6.07 55.15 -10.98
N ARG A 30 -5.55 55.78 -9.91
CA ARG A 30 -4.39 55.29 -9.16
C ARG A 30 -4.67 53.98 -8.41
N LEU A 31 -5.85 53.80 -7.84
CA LEU A 31 -6.25 52.53 -7.22
C LEU A 31 -6.41 51.39 -8.25
N ARG A 32 -6.74 51.73 -9.50
CA ARG A 32 -6.79 50.79 -10.64
C ARG A 32 -5.43 50.58 -11.34
N SER A 33 -4.37 51.26 -10.91
CA SER A 33 -3.04 51.09 -11.48
C SER A 33 -2.38 49.83 -10.91
N GLU A 34 -2.22 48.79 -11.73
CA GLU A 34 -1.60 47.52 -11.33
C GLU A 34 -0.07 47.57 -11.13
N ARG A 35 0.58 48.73 -11.37
CA ARG A 35 2.04 48.90 -11.32
C ARG A 35 2.70 48.68 -9.94
N GLY A 36 1.96 48.29 -8.91
CA GLY A 36 2.47 47.91 -7.58
C GLY A 36 2.04 46.53 -7.08
N PHE A 37 1.20 45.81 -7.83
CA PHE A 37 0.62 44.52 -7.40
C PHE A 37 1.49 43.31 -7.80
N GLY A 38 2.47 43.48 -8.71
CA GLY A 38 3.32 42.36 -9.16
C GLY A 38 4.20 41.72 -8.08
N LEU A 39 4.58 42.46 -7.02
CA LEU A 39 5.39 41.90 -5.93
C LEU A 39 4.56 40.98 -5.01
N ILE A 40 3.31 41.34 -4.71
CA ILE A 40 2.44 40.48 -3.90
C ILE A 40 2.02 39.24 -4.70
N GLU A 41 1.83 39.40 -6.01
CA GLU A 41 1.57 38.30 -6.93
C GLU A 41 2.74 37.30 -6.97
N LEU A 42 3.99 37.79 -7.02
CA LEU A 42 5.17 36.92 -6.97
C LEU A 42 5.34 36.23 -5.62
N LEU A 43 5.04 36.92 -4.50
CA LEU A 43 5.02 36.30 -3.17
C LEU A 43 3.97 35.20 -3.08
N ILE A 44 2.75 35.45 -3.58
CA ILE A 44 1.69 34.44 -3.61
C ILE A 44 2.09 33.27 -4.52
N ALA A 45 2.68 33.54 -5.69
CA ALA A 45 3.17 32.52 -6.60
C ALA A 45 4.24 31.64 -5.95
N MET A 46 5.21 32.23 -5.24
CA MET A 46 6.23 31.48 -4.50
C MET A 46 5.63 30.63 -3.38
N VAL A 47 4.64 31.17 -2.64
CA VAL A 47 3.94 30.41 -1.60
C VAL A 47 3.19 29.22 -2.21
N MET A 48 2.44 29.42 -3.30
CA MET A 48 1.72 28.34 -3.99
C MET A 48 2.68 27.30 -4.58
N LEU A 49 3.81 27.74 -5.13
CA LEU A 49 4.86 26.84 -5.61
C LEU A 49 5.42 25.97 -4.48
N ASN A 50 5.73 26.57 -3.33
CA ASN A 50 6.25 25.84 -2.17
C ASN A 50 5.23 24.81 -1.65
N VAL A 51 3.95 25.20 -1.56
CA VAL A 51 2.86 24.29 -1.19
C VAL A 51 2.74 23.14 -2.20
N GLY A 52 2.85 23.44 -3.50
CA GLY A 52 2.82 22.45 -4.57
C GLY A 52 3.96 21.42 -4.47
N ILE A 53 5.19 21.88 -4.24
CA ILE A 53 6.36 20.99 -4.11
C ILE A 53 6.22 20.06 -2.89
N LEU A 54 5.74 20.59 -1.76
CA LEU A 54 5.47 19.80 -0.55
C LEU A 54 4.43 18.69 -0.81
N ALA A 55 3.36 19.02 -1.54
CA ALA A 55 2.32 18.05 -1.90
C ALA A 55 2.87 16.94 -2.82
N ILE A 56 3.71 17.29 -3.79
CA ILE A 56 4.36 16.33 -4.68
C ILE A 56 5.32 15.41 -3.90
N ALA A 57 6.15 15.97 -3.01
CA ALA A 57 7.07 15.20 -2.18
C ALA A 57 6.34 14.16 -1.30
N ALA A 58 5.23 14.55 -0.68
CA ALA A 58 4.39 13.64 0.09
C ALA A 58 3.82 12.50 -0.79
N SER A 59 3.38 12.85 -2.01
CA SER A 59 2.85 11.89 -2.98
C SER A 59 3.90 10.87 -3.45
N PHE A 60 5.15 11.30 -3.66
CA PHE A 60 6.25 10.39 -4.02
C PHE A 60 6.55 9.37 -2.93
N ASN A 61 6.57 9.80 -1.66
CA ASN A 61 6.78 8.90 -0.53
C ASN A 61 5.69 7.83 -0.44
N ALA A 62 4.42 8.22 -0.62
CA ALA A 62 3.31 7.27 -0.67
C ALA A 62 3.44 6.29 -1.86
N GLY A 63 3.87 6.79 -3.03
CA GLY A 63 4.14 5.99 -4.22
C GLY A 63 5.19 4.91 -3.98
N ILE A 64 6.31 5.25 -3.33
CA ILE A 64 7.40 4.30 -3.02
C ILE A 64 6.92 3.19 -2.09
N VAL A 65 6.14 3.52 -1.05
CA VAL A 65 5.59 2.52 -0.12
C VAL A 65 4.65 1.56 -0.86
N SER A 66 3.77 2.10 -1.72
CA SER A 66 2.87 1.30 -2.55
C SER A 66 3.64 0.35 -3.47
N LEU A 67 4.67 0.85 -4.16
CA LEU A 67 5.51 0.04 -5.04
C LEU A 67 6.24 -1.09 -4.29
N ASN A 68 6.78 -0.80 -3.11
CA ASN A 68 7.45 -1.81 -2.28
C ASN A 68 6.49 -2.93 -1.84
N ARG A 69 5.25 -2.58 -1.49
CA ARG A 69 4.21 -3.56 -1.14
C ARG A 69 3.81 -4.39 -2.35
N SER A 70 3.60 -3.76 -3.51
CA SER A 70 3.28 -4.46 -4.76
C SER A 70 4.39 -5.41 -5.18
N SER A 71 5.66 -5.00 -5.05
CA SER A 71 6.82 -5.87 -5.28
C SER A 71 6.81 -7.08 -4.33
N LYS A 72 6.55 -6.87 -3.04
CA LYS A 72 6.44 -7.98 -2.07
C LYS A 72 5.35 -8.98 -2.45
N ILE A 73 4.18 -8.49 -2.84
CA ILE A 73 3.03 -9.32 -3.25
C ILE A 73 3.39 -10.10 -4.52
N SER A 74 4.01 -9.47 -5.51
CA SER A 74 4.44 -10.14 -6.73
C SER A 74 5.42 -11.28 -6.44
N THR A 75 6.45 -11.05 -5.60
CA THR A 75 7.36 -12.12 -5.17
C THR A 75 6.66 -13.20 -4.35
N ALA A 76 5.71 -12.85 -3.49
CA ALA A 76 4.94 -13.83 -2.73
C ALA A 76 4.06 -14.71 -3.63
N LEU A 77 3.48 -14.14 -4.70
CA LEU A 77 2.72 -14.89 -5.70
C LEU A 77 3.63 -15.86 -6.46
N THR A 78 4.80 -15.42 -6.92
CA THR A 78 5.73 -16.33 -7.63
C THR A 78 6.21 -17.48 -6.75
N LEU A 79 6.43 -17.24 -5.45
CA LEU A 79 6.76 -18.28 -4.48
C LEU A 79 5.58 -19.25 -4.27
N ALA A 80 4.35 -18.74 -4.20
CA ALA A 80 3.15 -19.55 -4.07
C ALA A 80 2.93 -20.41 -5.33
N ASP A 81 3.07 -19.82 -6.52
CA ASP A 81 2.95 -20.51 -7.81
C ASP A 81 4.01 -21.61 -7.91
N SER A 82 5.27 -21.29 -7.60
CA SER A 82 6.35 -22.27 -7.61
C SER A 82 6.05 -23.45 -6.67
N GLN A 83 5.53 -23.19 -5.48
CA GLN A 83 5.13 -24.25 -4.55
C GLN A 83 3.97 -25.08 -5.09
N MET A 84 2.98 -24.44 -5.72
CA MET A 84 1.85 -25.16 -6.35
C MET A 84 2.31 -26.01 -7.53
N GLU A 85 3.27 -25.55 -8.33
CA GLU A 85 3.88 -26.35 -9.40
C GLU A 85 4.60 -27.57 -8.86
N LEU A 86 5.28 -27.46 -7.69
CA LEU A 86 5.86 -28.63 -7.04
C LEU A 86 4.80 -29.68 -6.73
N TYR A 87 3.62 -29.28 -6.23
CA TYR A 87 2.52 -30.23 -5.97
C TYR A 87 1.91 -30.80 -7.25
N ARG A 88 1.84 -30.02 -8.34
CA ARG A 88 1.38 -30.49 -9.66
C ARG A 88 2.28 -31.55 -10.27
N ALA A 89 3.58 -31.54 -9.94
CA ALA A 89 4.52 -32.55 -10.40
C ALA A 89 4.47 -33.87 -9.60
N LEU A 90 3.70 -33.94 -8.50
CA LEU A 90 3.63 -35.13 -7.65
C LEU A 90 2.47 -36.04 -8.01
N THR A 91 2.70 -37.34 -7.82
CA THR A 91 1.60 -38.31 -7.80
C THR A 91 0.72 -38.06 -6.60
N TRP A 92 -0.55 -38.45 -6.73
CA TRP A 92 -1.55 -38.30 -5.69
C TRP A 92 -1.08 -38.76 -4.30
N SER A 93 -0.46 -39.95 -4.21
CA SER A 93 0.00 -40.53 -2.95
C SER A 93 1.10 -39.70 -2.29
N ALA A 94 1.97 -39.06 -3.08
CA ALA A 94 3.09 -38.25 -2.63
C ALA A 94 2.70 -36.83 -2.13
N ILE A 95 1.45 -36.38 -2.33
CA ILE A 95 0.97 -35.06 -1.85
C ILE A 95 0.65 -35.11 -0.36
N ALA A 96 1.66 -35.15 0.48
CA ALA A 96 1.51 -35.19 1.94
C ALA A 96 2.59 -34.34 2.61
N LEU A 97 2.31 -33.87 3.83
CA LEU A 97 3.28 -33.15 4.64
C LEU A 97 4.08 -34.11 5.53
N ASP A 98 5.32 -33.77 5.82
CA ASP A 98 6.08 -34.40 6.90
C ASP A 98 5.54 -33.87 8.24
N PRO A 99 4.99 -34.74 9.12
CA PRO A 99 4.43 -34.31 10.39
C PRO A 99 5.44 -33.58 11.29
N ALA A 100 6.75 -33.86 11.16
CA ALA A 100 7.79 -33.19 11.94
C ALA A 100 7.97 -31.71 11.54
N THR A 101 7.50 -31.31 10.36
CA THR A 101 7.64 -29.94 9.84
C THR A 101 6.42 -29.07 10.11
N ILE A 102 5.32 -29.65 10.63
CA ILE A 102 4.09 -28.93 10.91
C ILE A 102 4.27 -28.08 12.17
N PRO A 103 4.19 -26.74 12.07
CA PRO A 103 4.30 -25.87 13.23
C PRO A 103 3.08 -26.01 14.14
N SER A 104 3.31 -26.08 15.45
CA SER A 104 2.25 -26.10 16.48
C SER A 104 1.85 -24.70 16.96
N THR A 105 2.39 -23.64 16.36
CA THR A 105 2.24 -22.24 16.81
C THR A 105 1.56 -21.35 15.78
N THR A 106 1.10 -20.19 16.25
CA THR A 106 0.63 -19.10 15.38
C THR A 106 1.77 -18.57 14.50
N PRO A 107 1.47 -18.05 13.29
CA PRO A 107 0.17 -17.97 12.62
C PRO A 107 -0.23 -19.23 11.82
N TYR A 108 0.45 -20.38 11.99
CA TYR A 108 0.15 -21.58 11.19
C TYR A 108 -1.16 -22.22 11.67
N THR A 109 -1.28 -22.48 12.97
CA THR A 109 -2.45 -23.15 13.57
C THR A 109 -3.73 -22.30 13.58
N THR A 110 -3.61 -20.99 13.35
CA THR A 110 -4.74 -20.05 13.27
C THR A 110 -5.07 -19.62 11.84
N ASP A 111 -4.40 -20.19 10.82
CA ASP A 111 -4.76 -19.94 9.43
C ASP A 111 -6.11 -20.59 9.11
N THR A 112 -6.90 -19.96 8.24
CA THR A 112 -8.20 -20.51 7.81
C THR A 112 -8.09 -21.80 6.99
N ALA A 113 -6.91 -22.11 6.44
CA ALA A 113 -6.64 -23.39 5.76
C ALA A 113 -6.12 -24.49 6.71
N TYR A 114 -5.83 -24.14 7.97
CA TYR A 114 -5.39 -25.12 8.95
C TYR A 114 -6.54 -26.07 9.32
N SER A 115 -6.19 -27.35 9.44
CA SER A 115 -7.02 -28.42 9.99
C SER A 115 -6.13 -29.29 10.86
N SER A 116 -6.64 -29.77 12.00
CA SER A 116 -5.93 -30.75 12.83
C SER A 116 -5.73 -32.09 12.10
N THR A 117 -6.52 -32.36 11.07
CA THR A 117 -6.44 -33.56 10.23
C THR A 117 -5.65 -33.31 8.93
N GLN A 118 -4.47 -32.68 9.03
CA GLN A 118 -3.57 -32.52 7.89
C GLN A 118 -3.21 -33.89 7.28
N VAL A 119 -3.14 -33.96 5.95
CA VAL A 119 -2.64 -35.14 5.25
C VAL A 119 -1.13 -35.22 5.45
N THR A 120 -0.68 -36.23 6.19
CA THR A 120 0.72 -36.42 6.55
C THR A 120 1.23 -37.81 6.15
N ALA A 121 2.54 -37.93 5.92
CA ALA A 121 3.23 -39.18 5.68
C ALA A 121 4.61 -39.16 6.34
N SER A 122 5.02 -40.26 6.97
CA SER A 122 6.34 -40.42 7.59
C SER A 122 6.99 -41.75 7.16
N PRO A 123 8.11 -41.72 6.41
CA PRO A 123 8.70 -40.53 5.78
C PRO A 123 7.76 -39.96 4.70
N CYS A 124 7.87 -38.67 4.43
CA CYS A 124 7.17 -38.09 3.28
C CYS A 124 7.69 -38.73 1.98
N ALA A 125 6.78 -39.30 1.17
CA ALA A 125 7.13 -40.10 0.00
C ALA A 125 7.53 -39.28 -1.24
N SER A 126 7.49 -37.95 -1.17
CA SER A 126 7.84 -37.08 -2.29
C SER A 126 9.34 -36.95 -2.46
N THR A 127 9.83 -37.00 -3.70
CA THR A 127 11.21 -36.67 -4.06
C THR A 127 11.50 -35.16 -3.93
N GLN A 128 10.46 -34.35 -3.77
CA GLN A 128 10.56 -32.91 -3.63
C GLN A 128 10.48 -32.49 -2.15
N ALA A 129 11.64 -32.33 -1.51
CA ALA A 129 11.74 -31.98 -0.08
C ALA A 129 10.91 -30.74 0.32
N ASN A 130 10.83 -29.74 -0.58
CA ASN A 130 10.05 -28.52 -0.35
C ASN A 130 8.52 -28.73 -0.37
N ALA A 131 8.02 -29.81 -0.98
CA ALA A 131 6.60 -30.17 -0.96
C ALA A 131 6.19 -30.87 0.34
N CYS A 132 7.12 -31.60 0.96
CA CYS A 132 6.93 -32.25 2.25
C CYS A 132 6.96 -31.25 3.41
N ASN A 133 7.71 -30.16 3.28
CA ASN A 133 7.87 -29.19 4.34
C ASN A 133 6.63 -28.29 4.46
N ALA A 134 5.88 -28.45 5.56
CA ALA A 134 4.68 -27.69 5.86
C ALA A 134 4.92 -26.20 6.03
N SER A 135 6.12 -25.80 6.48
CA SER A 135 6.44 -24.40 6.73
C SER A 135 7.92 -24.14 6.55
N ARG A 136 8.26 -23.29 5.57
CA ARG A 136 9.65 -22.90 5.33
C ARG A 136 9.80 -21.40 5.16
N VAL A 137 11.00 -20.92 5.47
CA VAL A 137 11.40 -19.54 5.20
C VAL A 137 12.28 -19.51 3.96
N VAL A 138 11.99 -18.60 3.03
CA VAL A 138 12.71 -18.40 1.78
C VAL A 138 13.07 -16.93 1.66
N THR A 139 14.30 -16.63 1.20
CA THR A 139 14.68 -15.26 0.85
C THR A 139 14.38 -15.03 -0.62
N GLY A 140 13.54 -14.03 -0.91
CA GLY A 140 13.19 -13.66 -2.28
C GLY A 140 14.34 -12.92 -2.99
N PRO A 141 14.25 -12.77 -4.33
CA PRO A 141 15.23 -11.99 -5.10
C PRO A 141 15.37 -10.53 -4.65
N ASP A 142 14.33 -10.00 -3.99
CA ASP A 142 14.29 -8.67 -3.39
C ASP A 142 15.00 -8.58 -2.03
N ARG A 143 15.72 -9.65 -1.63
CA ARG A 143 16.40 -9.83 -0.34
C ARG A 143 15.49 -9.76 0.88
N LYS A 144 14.18 -9.95 0.70
CA LYS A 144 13.23 -10.03 1.80
C LYS A 144 12.94 -11.47 2.16
N SER A 145 12.60 -11.69 3.43
CA SER A 145 12.26 -13.00 3.95
C SER A 145 10.76 -13.24 3.78
N TYR A 146 10.41 -14.43 3.33
CA TYR A 146 9.04 -14.89 3.14
C TYR A 146 8.87 -16.22 3.84
N ARG A 147 7.73 -16.41 4.51
CA ARG A 147 7.34 -17.72 5.03
C ARG A 147 6.30 -18.33 4.10
N VAL A 148 6.61 -19.51 3.57
CA VAL A 148 5.72 -20.32 2.73
C VAL A 148 5.16 -21.44 3.59
N ASP A 149 3.86 -21.40 3.82
CA ASP A 149 3.11 -22.40 4.57
C ASP A 149 2.24 -23.20 3.61
N SER A 150 2.28 -24.52 3.72
CA SER A 150 1.43 -25.44 2.97
C SER A 150 0.47 -26.14 3.92
N TYR A 151 -0.79 -26.22 3.51
CA TYR A 151 -1.86 -26.94 4.21
C TYR A 151 -2.44 -27.95 3.24
N ILE A 152 -2.61 -29.19 3.67
CA ILE A 152 -3.18 -30.26 2.86
C ILE A 152 -4.30 -30.90 3.65
N VAL A 153 -5.52 -30.72 3.17
CA VAL A 153 -6.72 -31.30 3.77
C VAL A 153 -7.32 -32.30 2.81
N LEU A 154 -7.74 -33.45 3.33
CA LEU A 154 -8.51 -34.40 2.58
C LEU A 154 -9.98 -33.95 2.56
N SER A 155 -10.47 -33.58 1.39
CA SER A 155 -11.90 -33.46 1.12
C SER A 155 -12.46 -34.86 0.86
N THR A 156 -12.73 -35.58 1.94
CA THR A 156 -13.69 -36.69 1.91
C THR A 156 -15.09 -36.10 1.96
N SER A 157 -16.05 -36.68 1.23
CA SER A 157 -17.47 -36.45 1.50
C SER A 157 -17.81 -37.02 2.88
N THR A 158 -17.46 -36.31 3.95
CA THR A 158 -17.87 -36.57 5.32
C THR A 158 -19.04 -35.66 5.64
N THR A 159 -20.21 -35.95 5.05
CA THR A 159 -21.47 -35.52 5.63
C THR A 159 -21.91 -36.53 6.68
N THR A 160 -22.39 -36.03 7.81
CA THR A 160 -23.31 -36.76 8.69
C THR A 160 -24.73 -36.30 8.30
N PRO A 161 -25.65 -37.18 7.85
CA PRO A 161 -25.59 -38.64 7.80
C PRO A 161 -24.81 -39.20 6.59
N PRO A 162 -24.31 -40.46 6.68
CA PRO A 162 -23.39 -41.02 5.68
C PRO A 162 -24.11 -41.66 4.47
N THR A 163 -23.85 -41.15 3.26
CA THR A 163 -24.10 -41.87 1.99
C THR A 163 -23.31 -41.22 0.82
N PRO A 164 -22.92 -41.94 -0.25
CA PRO A 164 -22.38 -43.29 -0.36
C PRO A 164 -20.84 -43.26 -0.59
N ALA A 165 -20.21 -44.43 -0.43
CA ALA A 165 -18.76 -44.71 -0.52
C ALA A 165 -18.07 -44.45 -1.88
N ASN A 166 -18.65 -43.61 -2.76
CA ASN A 166 -18.27 -43.47 -4.17
C ASN A 166 -17.74 -42.07 -4.55
N GLY A 167 -17.50 -41.17 -3.58
CA GLY A 167 -16.83 -39.90 -3.83
C GLY A 167 -15.32 -40.08 -3.96
N ARG A 168 -14.72 -39.58 -5.05
CA ARG A 168 -13.26 -39.62 -5.21
C ARG A 168 -12.60 -38.80 -4.09
N ALA A 169 -11.52 -39.34 -3.53
CA ALA A 169 -10.75 -38.63 -2.53
C ALA A 169 -10.07 -37.42 -3.19
N LEU A 170 -10.27 -36.22 -2.62
CA LEU A 170 -9.72 -34.96 -3.11
C LEU A 170 -8.78 -34.34 -2.07
N ARG A 171 -7.56 -33.95 -2.47
CA ARG A 171 -6.56 -33.32 -1.58
C ARG A 171 -6.58 -31.87 -1.97
N ILE A 172 -7.06 -31.05 -1.05
CA ILE A 172 -7.06 -29.61 -1.21
C ILE A 172 -5.74 -29.12 -0.63
N VAL A 173 -4.85 -28.67 -1.51
CA VAL A 173 -3.61 -28.03 -1.13
C VAL A 173 -3.84 -26.55 -1.12
N THR A 174 -3.52 -25.90 -0.02
CA THR A 174 -3.51 -24.44 0.09
C THR A 174 -2.12 -23.98 0.47
N VAL A 175 -1.55 -23.11 -0.36
CA VAL A 175 -0.26 -22.45 -0.11
C VAL A 175 -0.53 -21.03 0.33
N VAL A 176 0.03 -20.63 1.46
CA VAL A 176 -0.07 -19.28 2.03
C VAL A 176 1.33 -18.71 2.18
N VAL A 177 1.56 -17.52 1.62
CA VAL A 177 2.84 -16.84 1.71
C VAL A 177 2.69 -15.58 2.54
N ARG A 178 3.52 -15.45 3.59
CA ARG A 178 3.55 -14.34 4.54
C ARG A 178 4.88 -13.61 4.49
N ASP A 179 4.87 -12.35 4.94
CA ASP A 179 6.11 -11.63 5.22
C ASP A 179 6.85 -12.34 6.37
N GLY A 180 8.11 -12.70 6.16
CA GLY A 180 8.90 -13.46 7.13
C GLY A 180 9.25 -12.68 8.40
N LYS A 181 9.12 -11.34 8.40
CA LYS A 181 9.33 -10.49 9.58
C LYS A 181 8.02 -10.18 10.30
N ASN A 182 6.92 -10.04 9.54
CA ASN A 182 5.62 -9.62 10.07
C ASN A 182 4.57 -10.72 9.87
N LEU A 183 4.70 -11.80 10.63
CA LEU A 183 3.85 -12.99 10.49
C LEU A 183 2.39 -12.80 10.91
N ASN A 184 2.09 -11.77 11.71
CA ASN A 184 0.74 -11.44 12.18
C ASN A 184 -0.05 -10.58 11.19
N GLU A 185 0.58 -10.07 10.14
CA GLU A 185 -0.11 -9.33 9.08
C GLU A 185 -0.90 -10.27 8.16
N ARG A 186 -1.82 -9.69 7.38
CA ARG A 186 -2.55 -10.43 6.35
C ARG A 186 -1.55 -11.09 5.39
N PRO A 187 -1.76 -12.37 5.00
CA PRO A 187 -0.87 -13.03 4.05
C PRO A 187 -0.79 -12.25 2.73
N LEU A 188 0.41 -12.26 2.14
CA LEU A 188 0.72 -11.55 0.90
C LEU A 188 0.14 -12.27 -0.32
N ALA A 189 0.12 -13.62 -0.28
CA ALA A 189 -0.46 -14.46 -1.30
C ALA A 189 -1.12 -15.70 -0.69
N ARG A 190 -2.17 -16.19 -1.37
CA ARG A 190 -2.83 -17.47 -1.08
C ARG A 190 -3.24 -18.10 -2.40
N LEU A 191 -2.84 -19.35 -2.60
CA LEU A 191 -3.28 -20.17 -3.72
C LEU A 191 -3.85 -21.48 -3.19
N SER A 192 -4.88 -21.99 -3.84
CA SER A 192 -5.46 -23.29 -3.50
C SER A 192 -5.72 -24.08 -4.77
N SER A 193 -5.48 -25.39 -4.72
CA SER A 193 -5.84 -26.31 -5.79
C SER A 193 -6.25 -27.66 -5.22
N THR A 194 -7.08 -28.34 -5.99
CA THR A 194 -7.62 -29.64 -5.65
C THR A 194 -7.01 -30.68 -6.56
N PHE A 195 -6.46 -31.73 -5.96
CA PHE A 195 -5.94 -32.88 -6.66
C PHE A 195 -6.95 -34.03 -6.56
N ASP A 196 -7.02 -34.88 -7.58
CA ASP A 196 -7.84 -36.10 -7.57
C ASP A 196 -6.93 -37.33 -7.65
N SER A 197 -7.29 -38.35 -6.87
CA SER A 197 -6.77 -39.71 -6.95
C SER A 197 -6.71 -40.31 -8.37
N SER A 198 -7.59 -39.90 -9.29
CA SER A 198 -7.63 -40.44 -10.67
C SER A 198 -6.64 -39.80 -11.65
N THR A 199 -5.99 -38.69 -11.27
CA THR A 199 -5.08 -37.92 -12.14
C THR A 199 -3.61 -38.31 -11.98
N ALA A 200 -3.30 -39.35 -11.20
CA ALA A 200 -1.95 -39.84 -11.05
C ALA A 200 -1.50 -40.55 -12.35
N GLY A 201 -0.74 -39.83 -13.18
CA GLY A 201 0.05 -40.41 -14.28
C GLY A 201 1.00 -41.48 -13.76
N GLY A 202 1.26 -42.47 -14.64
CA GLY A 202 2.05 -43.68 -14.36
C GLY A 202 3.56 -43.47 -14.27
#